data_AF-A0A1G2LPU3-F1
#
_entry.id   AF-A0A1G2LPU3-F1
#
_cell.length_a   1.000
_cell.length_b   1.000
_cell.length_c   1.000
_cell.angle_alpha   90.00
_cell.angle_beta   90.00
_cell.angle_gamma   90.00
#
_symmetry.space_group_name_H-M   'P 1'
#
loop_
_entity.id
_entity.type
_entity.pdbx_description
1 polymer ?
#
loop_
_entity_poly.entity_id
_entity_poly.type
_entity_poly.pdbx_seq_one_letter_code
_entity_poly.pdbx_strand_id
1 'polypeptide(L)'
;MGLLELGASQGLTEDELYREALAFNSFWFPQNYIQTAVYFKAVKNIDWEKVDPKIVMGKDFSSSSGWRKNVGEKLANLGLVPKAKAGGAGCGV
;
A
#
# COMPACT_ATOMS: atom_id res chain seq x y z
N MET A 1 10.02 -8.47 11.00
CA MET A 1 11.03 -7.91 10.08
C MET A 1 11.92 -8.99 9.43
N GLY A 2 11.64 -10.30 9.59
CA GLY A 2 12.59 -11.34 9.16
C GLY A 2 12.87 -11.48 7.66
N LEU A 3 11.92 -11.15 6.76
CA LEU A 3 12.12 -11.38 5.32
C LEU A 3 12.99 -10.31 4.64
N LEU A 4 12.83 -9.04 5.02
CA LEU A 4 13.68 -7.96 4.51
C LEU A 4 15.09 -8.03 5.11
N GLU A 5 15.20 -8.45 6.38
CA GLU A 5 16.49 -8.75 7.01
C GLU A 5 17.22 -9.90 6.30
N LEU A 6 16.48 -10.94 5.88
CA LEU A 6 17.01 -12.04 5.07
C LEU A 6 17.39 -11.61 3.64
N GLY A 7 16.67 -10.67 3.05
CA GLY A 7 17.07 -10.09 1.77
C GLY A 7 18.35 -9.26 1.89
N ALA A 8 18.44 -8.42 2.93
CA ALA A 8 19.62 -7.61 3.19
C ALA A 8 20.86 -8.48 3.45
N SER A 9 20.71 -9.61 4.16
CA SER A 9 21.81 -10.56 4.39
C SER A 9 22.24 -11.32 3.14
N GLN A 10 21.37 -11.41 2.12
CA GLN A 10 21.68 -11.96 0.80
C GLN A 10 22.26 -10.91 -0.17
N GLY A 11 22.45 -9.67 0.27
CA GLY A 11 23.09 -8.61 -0.51
C GLY A 11 22.15 -7.85 -1.45
N LEU A 12 20.82 -7.94 -1.25
CA LEU A 12 19.88 -7.09 -1.98
C LEU A 12 20.12 -5.61 -1.65
N THR A 13 20.05 -4.78 -2.68
CA THR A 13 20.09 -3.33 -2.54
C THR A 13 18.82 -2.80 -1.89
N GLU A 14 18.88 -1.59 -1.35
CA GLU A 14 17.72 -0.95 -0.73
C GLU A 14 16.51 -0.88 -1.69
N ASP A 15 16.74 -0.52 -2.96
CA ASP A 15 15.69 -0.44 -3.98
C ASP A 15 15.04 -1.79 -4.25
N GLU A 16 15.82 -2.87 -4.27
CA GLU A 16 15.30 -4.23 -4.41
C GLU A 16 14.51 -4.65 -3.18
N LEU A 17 14.99 -4.34 -1.97
CA LEU A 17 14.25 -4.61 -0.74
C LEU A 17 12.88 -3.93 -0.72
N TYR A 18 12.78 -2.70 -1.22
CA TYR A 18 11.50 -2.00 -1.33
C TYR A 18 10.57 -2.63 -2.38
N ARG A 19 11.12 -3.13 -3.50
CA ARG A 19 10.33 -3.87 -4.51
C ARG A 19 9.79 -5.18 -3.94
N GLU A 20 10.63 -5.92 -3.23
CA GLU A 20 10.21 -7.15 -2.55
C GLU A 20 9.16 -6.86 -1.49
N ALA A 21 9.38 -5.86 -0.63
CA ALA A 21 8.41 -5.43 0.38
C ALA A 21 7.04 -5.08 -0.25
N LEU A 22 7.06 -4.37 -1.38
CA LEU A 22 5.86 -4.02 -2.12
C LEU A 22 5.13 -5.27 -2.64
N ALA A 23 5.85 -6.23 -3.22
CA ALA A 23 5.26 -7.47 -3.68
C ALA A 23 4.62 -8.28 -2.53
N PHE A 24 5.35 -8.46 -1.42
CA PHE A 24 4.86 -9.20 -0.26
C PHE A 24 3.66 -8.52 0.41
N ASN A 25 3.72 -7.20 0.64
CA ASN A 25 2.60 -6.50 1.25
C ASN A 25 1.38 -6.46 0.32
N SER A 26 1.58 -6.39 -1.01
CA SER A 26 0.49 -6.50 -1.97
C SER A 26 -0.18 -7.88 -1.93
N PHE A 27 0.59 -8.93 -1.64
CA PHE A 27 0.05 -10.27 -1.46
C PHE A 27 -0.73 -10.42 -0.13
N TRP A 28 -0.22 -9.88 0.97
CA TRP A 28 -0.88 -9.96 2.28
C TRP A 28 -2.08 -9.02 2.45
N PHE A 29 -2.08 -7.88 1.77
CA PHE A 29 -3.14 -6.86 1.88
C PHE A 29 -3.71 -6.46 0.51
N PRO A 30 -4.20 -7.41 -0.30
CA PRO A 30 -4.49 -7.19 -1.71
C PRO A 30 -5.50 -6.06 -1.94
N GLN A 31 -6.53 -5.94 -1.10
CA GLN A 31 -7.52 -4.87 -1.21
C GLN A 31 -6.89 -3.47 -1.06
N ASN A 32 -6.00 -3.29 -0.08
CA ASN A 32 -5.36 -2.00 0.16
C ASN A 32 -4.50 -1.59 -1.03
N TYR A 33 -3.74 -2.53 -1.59
CA TYR A 33 -2.81 -2.26 -2.69
C TYR A 33 -3.51 -2.08 -4.04
N ILE A 34 -4.61 -2.81 -4.29
CA ILE A 34 -5.48 -2.54 -5.46
C ILE A 34 -6.03 -1.12 -5.39
N GLN A 35 -6.56 -0.70 -4.24
CA GLN A 35 -7.06 0.66 -4.07
C GLN A 35 -5.93 1.70 -4.17
N THR A 36 -4.75 1.43 -3.61
CA THR A 36 -3.59 2.30 -3.79
C THR A 36 -3.23 2.45 -5.28
N ALA A 37 -3.25 1.38 -6.07
CA ALA A 37 -3.03 1.44 -7.51
C ALA A 37 -4.11 2.30 -8.22
N VAL A 38 -5.38 2.13 -7.86
CA VAL A 38 -6.48 2.98 -8.35
C VAL A 38 -6.24 4.44 -7.99
N TYR A 39 -5.76 4.75 -6.78
CA TYR A 39 -5.41 6.11 -6.37
C TYR A 39 -4.30 6.71 -7.24
N PHE A 40 -3.20 5.98 -7.45
CA PHE A 40 -2.11 6.49 -8.28
C PHE A 40 -2.57 6.74 -9.72
N LYS A 41 -3.41 5.87 -10.27
CA LYS A 41 -3.96 6.06 -11.60
C LYS A 41 -4.93 7.24 -11.66
N ALA A 42 -5.94 7.27 -10.80
CA ALA A 42 -7.03 8.25 -10.88
C ALA A 42 -6.68 9.64 -10.34
N VAL A 43 -5.77 9.73 -9.37
CA VAL A 43 -5.43 10.99 -8.67
C VAL A 43 -4.07 11.54 -9.08
N LYS A 44 -3.09 10.67 -9.36
CA LYS A 44 -1.73 11.08 -9.73
C LYS A 44 -1.44 10.91 -11.22
N ASN A 45 -2.31 10.22 -11.97
CA ASN A 45 -2.10 9.86 -13.37
C ASN A 45 -0.79 9.08 -13.60
N ILE A 46 -0.45 8.19 -12.68
CA ILE A 46 0.74 7.34 -12.75
C ILE A 46 0.28 5.88 -12.84
N ASP A 47 0.78 5.15 -13.84
CA ASP A 47 0.55 3.71 -13.97
C ASP A 47 1.27 2.98 -12.83
N TRP A 48 0.65 1.91 -12.30
CA TRP A 48 1.17 1.19 -11.12
C TRP A 48 2.63 0.74 -11.27
N GLU A 49 3.01 0.26 -12.46
CA GLU A 49 4.36 -0.19 -12.79
C GLU A 49 5.43 0.91 -12.73
N LYS A 50 5.01 2.18 -12.78
CA LYS A 50 5.88 3.36 -12.72
C LYS A 50 5.91 4.00 -11.34
N VAL A 51 5.14 3.49 -10.38
CA VAL A 51 5.13 4.02 -9.02
C VAL A 51 6.40 3.58 -8.31
N ASP A 52 7.08 4.54 -7.68
CA ASP A 52 8.25 4.26 -6.85
C ASP A 52 7.85 3.41 -5.62
N PRO A 53 8.39 2.19 -5.46
CA PRO A 53 8.12 1.34 -4.31
C PRO A 53 8.40 2.00 -2.96
N LYS A 54 9.39 2.90 -2.87
CA LYS A 54 9.71 3.63 -1.63
C LYS A 54 8.57 4.51 -1.17
N ILE A 55 7.88 5.15 -2.12
CA ILE A 55 6.71 5.99 -1.81
C ILE A 55 5.59 5.12 -1.25
N VAL A 56 5.30 3.99 -1.90
CA VAL A 56 4.20 3.11 -1.47
C VAL A 56 4.49 2.45 -0.13
N MET A 57 5.73 2.01 0.09
CA MET A 57 6.15 1.42 1.37
C MET A 57 6.25 2.45 2.50
N GLY A 58 6.20 3.74 2.18
CA GLY A 58 6.16 4.80 3.17
C GLY A 58 4.90 4.79 4.03
N LYS A 59 4.99 5.44 5.20
CA LYS A 59 3.90 5.52 6.20
C LYS A 59 2.58 6.05 5.62
N ASP A 60 2.62 6.88 4.60
CA ASP A 60 1.44 7.54 4.05
C ASP A 60 0.56 6.58 3.24
N PHE A 61 1.12 5.45 2.77
CA PHE A 61 0.45 4.46 1.95
C PHE A 61 0.45 3.05 2.56
N SER A 62 1.44 2.71 3.40
CA SER A 62 1.58 1.37 4.01
C SER A 62 1.33 1.32 5.52
N SER A 63 0.89 2.42 6.14
CA SER A 63 0.34 2.38 7.51
C SER A 63 -1.18 2.40 7.50
N SER A 64 -1.81 1.79 8.50
CA SER A 64 -3.28 1.73 8.58
C SER A 64 -3.93 3.12 8.59
N SER A 65 -3.38 4.06 9.35
CA SER A 65 -3.91 5.42 9.48
C SER A 65 -3.58 6.28 8.25
N GLY A 66 -2.33 6.21 7.75
CA GLY A 66 -1.89 6.93 6.57
C GLY A 66 -2.68 6.50 5.33
N TRP A 67 -2.78 5.20 5.09
CA TRP A 67 -3.53 4.65 3.96
C TRP A 67 -5.00 5.08 3.99
N ARG A 68 -5.66 4.98 5.16
CA ARG A 68 -7.08 5.36 5.28
C ARG A 68 -7.29 6.83 4.93
N LYS A 69 -6.42 7.73 5.42
CA LYS A 69 -6.49 9.18 5.17
C LYS A 69 -6.17 9.55 3.72
N ASN A 70 -5.11 8.96 3.15
CA ASN A 70 -4.57 9.41 1.86
C ASN A 70 -5.21 8.69 0.65
N VAL A 71 -5.55 7.41 0.81
CA VAL A 71 -6.09 6.56 -0.26
C VAL A 71 -7.58 6.33 -0.04
N GLY A 72 -7.95 5.69 1.07
CA GLY A 72 -9.32 5.26 1.32
C GLY A 72 -10.34 6.40 1.28
N GLU A 73 -10.13 7.45 2.07
CA GLU A 73 -10.98 8.63 2.10
C GLU A 73 -10.99 9.36 0.76
N LYS A 74 -9.84 9.48 0.08
CA LYS A 74 -9.76 10.15 -1.22
C LYS A 74 -10.60 9.43 -2.27
N LEU A 75 -10.45 8.11 -2.37
CA LEU A 75 -11.22 7.30 -3.33
C LEU A 75 -12.71 7.30 -3.00
N ALA A 76 -13.06 7.25 -1.72
CA ALA A 76 -14.46 7.27 -1.30
C ALA A 76 -15.13 8.63 -1.59
N ASN A 77 -14.38 9.73 -1.48
CA ASN A 77 -14.85 11.06 -1.87
C ASN A 77 -14.99 11.22 -3.39
N LEU A 78 -14.22 10.46 -4.18
CA LEU A 78 -14.36 10.38 -5.64
C LEU A 78 -15.45 9.38 -6.09
N GLY A 79 -16.08 8.66 -5.16
CA GLY A 79 -17.08 7.63 -5.48
C GLY A 79 -16.49 6.37 -6.12
N LEU A 80 -15.17 6.17 -6.08
CA LEU A 80 -14.47 5.04 -6.69
C LEU A 80 -14.46 3.79 -5.81
N VAL A 81 -14.69 3.96 -4.50
CA VAL A 81 -14.85 2.87 -3.54
C VAL A 81 -15.98 3.19 -2.57
N PRO A 82 -16.66 2.18 -1.99
CA PRO A 82 -17.62 2.43 -0.94
C PRO A 82 -16.99 3.18 0.23
N LYS A 83 -17.68 4.18 0.77
CA LYS A 83 -17.28 4.82 2.03
C LYS A 83 -17.25 3.71 3.09
N ALA A 84 -16.06 3.42 3.60
CA ALA A 84 -15.92 2.49 4.71
C ALA A 84 -16.80 3.00 5.85
N LYS A 85 -17.83 2.21 6.22
CA LYS A 85 -18.68 2.51 7.38
C LYS A 85 -17.73 2.79 8.56
N ALA A 86 -17.91 3.94 9.21
CA ALA A 86 -17.20 4.23 10.44
C ALA A 86 -17.67 3.20 11.48
N GLY A 87 -16.87 2.17 11.76
CA GLY A 87 -17.17 1.20 12.81
C GLY A 87 -16.68 -0.21 12.48
N GLY A 88 -15.79 -0.73 13.32
CA GLY A 88 -15.47 -2.16 13.39
C GLY A 88 -14.00 -2.49 13.16
N ALA A 89 -13.12 -2.06 14.07
CA ALA A 89 -11.94 -2.87 14.39
C ALA A 89 -12.44 -4.14 15.11
N GLY A 90 -12.98 -5.08 14.36
CA GLY A 90 -13.40 -6.38 14.85
C GLY A 90 -12.29 -7.37 14.57
N CYS A 91 -11.47 -7.64 15.58
CA CYS A 91 -10.65 -8.84 15.60
C CYS A 91 -11.56 -10.06 15.38
N GLY A 92 -11.52 -10.63 14.18
CA GLY A 92 -12.03 -11.97 13.93
C GLY A 92 -10.92 -12.94 14.30
N VAL A 93 -10.99 -13.47 15.52
CA VAL A 93 -10.36 -14.76 15.85
C VAL A 93 -11.15 -15.90 15.20
#